data_AF-A0A520J937-F1
#
_entry.id   AF-A0A520J937-F1
#
_cell.length_a   1.000
_cell.length_b   1.000
_cell.length_c   1.000
_cell.angle_alpha   90.00
_cell.angle_beta   90.00
_cell.angle_gamma   90.00
#
_symmetry.space_group_name_H-M   'P 1'
#
loop_
_entity.id
_entity.type
_entity.pdbx_description
1 polymer ?
#
loop_
_entity_poly.entity_id
_entity_poly.type
_entity_poly.pdbx_seq_one_letter_code
_entity_poly.pdbx_strand_id
1 'polypeptide(L)' 'PALIAALATDAAYVGALGSRRSHAARRERLSTEGVTDANIDRIDAPVGIDIGAIGPSEIALSIAAAMIGAFHARG' A
#
# COMPACT_ATOMS: atom_id res chain seq x y z
N PRO A 1 0.47 -11.72 7.85
CA PRO A 1 -0.97 -12.06 7.95
C PRO A 1 -1.92 -11.07 7.25
N ALA A 2 -2.11 -9.83 7.74
CA ALA A 2 -3.14 -8.91 7.20
C ALA A 2 -2.94 -8.56 5.70
N LEU A 3 -1.71 -8.26 5.29
CA LEU A 3 -1.41 -7.97 3.88
C LEU A 3 -1.63 -9.19 2.97
N ILE A 4 -1.29 -10.39 3.43
CA ILE A 4 -1.52 -11.61 2.64
C ILE A 4 -3.00 -11.83 2.42
N ALA A 5 -3.81 -11.68 3.48
CA ALA A 5 -5.25 -11.77 3.38
C ALA A 5 -5.83 -10.71 2.44
N ALA A 6 -5.37 -9.44 2.53
CA ALA A 6 -5.81 -8.37 1.64
C ALA A 6 -5.44 -8.64 0.17
N LEU A 7 -4.20 -9.09 -0.09
CA LEU A 7 -3.71 -9.41 -1.43
C LEU A 7 -4.39 -10.63 -2.06
N ALA A 8 -4.95 -11.53 -1.25
CA ALA A 8 -5.76 -12.64 -1.72
C ALA A 8 -7.17 -12.23 -2.18
N THR A 9 -7.54 -10.95 -2.04
CA THR A 9 -8.84 -10.40 -2.49
C THR A 9 -8.70 -9.46 -3.68
N ASP A 10 -9.84 -9.12 -4.29
CA ASP A 10 -9.94 -8.08 -5.33
C ASP A 10 -10.06 -6.66 -4.75
N ALA A 11 -9.50 -6.43 -3.55
CA ALA A 11 -9.44 -5.11 -2.95
C ALA A 11 -8.92 -4.07 -3.96
N ALA A 12 -9.68 -2.97 -4.07
CA ALA A 12 -9.38 -1.88 -5.00
C ALA A 12 -8.04 -1.21 -4.70
N TYR A 13 -7.64 -1.24 -3.44
CA TYR A 13 -6.47 -0.54 -2.94
C TYR A 13 -5.92 -1.29 -1.73
N VAL A 14 -4.61 -1.50 -1.72
CA VAL A 14 -3.87 -2.08 -0.60
C VAL A 14 -2.73 -1.14 -0.26
N GLY A 15 -2.88 -0.38 0.82
CA GLY A 15 -1.86 0.57 1.28
C GLY A 15 -1.12 0.07 2.51
N ALA A 16 0.15 0.44 2.66
CA ALA A 16 0.92 0.10 3.84
C ALA A 16 1.87 1.21 4.32
N LEU A 17 1.59 1.74 5.51
CA LEU A 17 2.41 2.73 6.21
C LEU A 17 3.84 2.25 6.45
N GLY A 18 4.78 3.20 6.45
CA GLY A 18 6.18 2.99 6.77
C GLY A 18 7.13 3.55 5.72
N SER A 19 8.41 3.69 6.08
CA SER A 19 9.45 4.20 5.19
C SER A 19 9.72 3.26 4.00
N ARG A 20 10.40 3.77 2.97
CA ARG A 20 10.87 2.97 1.83
C ARG A 20 11.68 1.73 2.27
N ARG A 21 12.53 1.89 3.30
CA ARG A 21 13.28 0.78 3.91
C ARG A 21 12.36 -0.28 4.50
N SER A 22 11.33 0.13 5.25
CA SER A 22 10.35 -0.81 5.82
C SER A 22 9.53 -1.52 4.75
N HIS A 23 9.25 -0.84 3.64
CA HIS A 23 8.58 -1.45 2.50
C HIS A 23 9.47 -2.51 1.82
N ALA A 24 10.76 -2.23 1.60
CA ALA A 24 11.69 -3.22 1.05
C ALA A 24 11.75 -4.50 1.90
N ALA A 25 11.89 -4.36 3.22
CA ALA A 25 11.86 -5.50 4.15
C ALA A 25 10.51 -6.25 4.12
N ARG A 26 9.40 -5.52 3.94
CA ARG A 26 8.07 -6.11 3.77
C ARG A 26 7.97 -6.92 2.48
N ARG A 27 8.53 -6.45 1.36
CA ARG A 27 8.55 -7.18 0.08
C ARG A 27 9.29 -8.51 0.23
N GLU A 28 10.48 -8.48 0.81
CA GLU A 28 11.30 -9.68 1.06
C GLU A 28 10.55 -10.72 1.91
N ARG A 29 9.92 -10.26 3.00
CA ARG A 29 9.12 -11.13 3.87
C ARG A 29 7.91 -11.74 3.12
N LEU A 30 7.17 -10.95 2.35
CA LEU A 30 6.01 -11.45 1.60
C LEU A 30 6.41 -12.43 0.51
N SER A 31 7.53 -12.18 -0.18
CA SER A 31 8.10 -13.11 -1.17
C SER A 31 8.47 -14.44 -0.51
N THR A 32 9.10 -14.41 0.67
CA THR A 32 9.40 -15.62 1.46
C THR A 32 8.15 -16.36 1.90
N GLU A 33 7.05 -15.65 2.15
CA GLU A 33 5.73 -16.24 2.47
C GLU A 33 4.98 -16.74 1.20
N GLY A 34 5.60 -16.69 0.01
CA GLY A 34 5.07 -17.25 -1.24
C GLY A 34 4.13 -16.31 -2.02
N VAL A 35 4.06 -15.03 -1.65
CA VAL A 35 3.27 -14.04 -2.40
C VAL A 35 3.99 -13.69 -3.70
N THR A 36 3.28 -13.71 -4.82
CA THR A 36 3.83 -13.36 -6.13
C THR A 36 4.21 -11.89 -6.21
N ASP A 37 5.24 -11.56 -7.00
CA ASP A 37 5.65 -10.16 -7.22
C ASP A 37 4.49 -9.30 -7.74
N ALA A 38 3.67 -9.84 -8.65
CA ALA A 38 2.49 -9.16 -9.16
C ALA A 38 1.49 -8.77 -8.05
N ASN A 39 1.32 -9.60 -7.02
CA ASN A 39 0.49 -9.26 -5.87
C ASN A 39 1.20 -8.28 -4.93
N ILE A 40 2.51 -8.43 -4.72
CA ILE A 40 3.28 -7.49 -3.89
C ILE A 40 3.28 -6.08 -4.52
N ASP A 41 3.31 -5.98 -5.84
CA ASP A 41 3.29 -4.72 -6.59
C ASP A 41 1.94 -3.98 -6.50
N ARG A 42 0.87 -4.64 -6.03
CA ARG A 42 -0.41 -3.98 -5.69
C ARG A 42 -0.33 -3.15 -4.41
N ILE A 43 0.74 -3.26 -3.62
CA ILE A 43 0.89 -2.54 -2.36
C ILE A 43 1.39 -1.11 -2.63
N ASP A 44 0.59 -0.12 -2.28
CA ASP A 44 1.02 1.28 -2.22
C ASP A 44 1.81 1.55 -0.93
N ALA A 45 3.12 1.81 -1.07
CA ALA A 45 4.03 1.99 0.06
C ALA A 45 5.30 2.82 -0.28
N PRO A 46 5.62 3.87 0.49
CA PRO A 46 4.84 4.44 1.60
C PRO A 46 3.46 4.89 1.13
N VAL A 47 2.43 4.56 1.92
CA VAL A 47 1.04 4.80 1.54
C VAL A 47 0.72 6.29 1.42
N GLY A 48 -0.12 6.64 0.45
CA GLY A 48 -0.63 7.99 0.25
C GLY A 48 0.17 8.78 -0.77
N ILE A 49 -0.43 9.86 -1.27
CA ILE A 49 0.24 10.76 -2.23
C ILE A 49 1.23 11.70 -1.52
N ASP A 50 2.26 12.12 -2.25
CA ASP A 50 3.24 13.07 -1.71
C ASP A 50 2.67 14.49 -1.68
N ILE A 51 2.24 14.92 -0.49
CA ILE A 51 1.77 16.28 -0.22
C ILE A 51 2.68 17.00 0.80
N GLY A 52 3.87 16.44 1.10
CA GLY A 52 4.72 16.94 2.17
C GLY A 52 4.11 16.78 3.57
N ALA A 53 3.29 15.75 3.79
CA ALA A 53 2.58 15.53 5.05
C ALA A 53 3.54 15.31 6.24
N ILE A 54 3.28 16.01 7.33
CA ILE A 54 3.99 15.91 8.61
C ILE A 54 3.06 15.36 9.69
N GLY A 55 1.83 15.87 9.73
CA GLY A 55 0.85 15.57 10.77
C GLY A 55 -0.04 14.36 10.46
N PRO A 56 -0.63 13.71 11.48
CA PRO A 56 -1.55 12.58 11.28
C PRO A 56 -2.73 12.91 10.35
N SER A 57 -3.31 14.11 10.46
CA SER A 57 -4.43 14.54 9.61
C SER A 57 -4.04 14.69 8.14
N GLU A 58 -2.82 15.19 7.88
CA GLU A 58 -2.28 15.33 6.52
C GLU A 58 -1.97 13.95 5.93
N ILE A 59 -1.41 13.05 6.73
CA ILE A 59 -1.17 11.65 6.34
C ILE A 59 -2.50 10.96 6.02
N ALA A 60 -3.52 11.14 6.86
CA ALA A 60 -4.84 10.56 6.61
C ALA A 60 -5.46 11.08 5.30
N LEU A 61 -5.33 12.39 5.03
CA LEU A 61 -5.80 13.01 3.79
C LEU A 61 -5.05 12.46 2.58
N SER A 62 -3.72 12.30 2.66
CA SER A 62 -2.93 11.78 1.54
C SER A 62 -3.28 10.33 1.20
N ILE A 63 -3.58 9.51 2.22
CA ILE A 63 -4.05 8.13 2.04
C ILE A 63 -5.43 8.10 1.39
N ALA A 64 -6.37 8.92 1.88
CA ALA A 64 -7.71 9.01 1.30
C ALA A 64 -7.67 9.44 -0.18
N ALA A 65 -6.81 10.39 -0.52
CA ALA A 65 -6.61 10.82 -1.91
C ALA A 65 -6.05 9.69 -2.80
N ALA A 66 -5.04 8.94 -2.32
CA ALA A 66 -4.50 7.78 -3.03
C ALA A 66 -5.55 6.68 -3.24
N MET A 67 -6.37 6.39 -2.22
CA MET A 67 -7.48 5.43 -2.30
C MET A 67 -8.48 5.79 -3.38
N ILE A 68 -8.92 7.06 -3.44
CA ILE A 68 -9.87 7.53 -4.46
C ILE A 68 -9.24 7.48 -5.85
N GLY A 69 -7.98 7.89 -5.99
CA GLY A 69 -7.24 7.78 -7.25
C GLY A 69 -7.18 6.34 -7.77
N ALA A 70 -6.83 5.40 -6.90
CA ALA A 70 -6.80 3.97 -7.23
C ALA A 70 -8.19 3.43 -7.59
N PHE A 71 -9.24 3.84 -6.87
CA PHE A 71 -10.60 3.42 -7.16
C PHE A 71 -11.06 3.84 -8.56
N HIS A 72 -10.75 5.07 -8.98
CA HIS A 72 -11.07 5.57 -10.32
C HIS A 72 -10.23 4.94 -11.42
N ALA A 73 -8.96 4.57 -11.16
CA ALA A 73 -8.09 3.96 -12.17
C ALA A 73 -8.51 2.52 -12.57
N ARG A 74 -9.43 1.89 -11.83
CA ARG A 74 -9.98 0.56 -12.17
C ARG A 74 -11.21 0.62 -13.08
N GLY A 75 -11.86 1.78 -13.20
CA GLY A 75 -13.03 2.00 -14.06
C GLY A 75 -12.60 2.38 -15.46
#